data_AF-A0A920SEU3-F1
#
_entry.id   AF-A0A920SEU3-F1
#
_cell.length_a   1.000
_cell.length_b   1.000
_cell.length_c   1.000
_cell.angle_alpha   90.00
_cell.angle_beta   90.00
_cell.angle_gamma   90.00
#
_symmetry.space_group_name_H-M   'P 1'
#
loop_
_entity.id
_entity.type
_entity.pdbx_description
1 polymer ?
#
loop_
_entity_poly.entity_id
_entity_poly.type
_entity_poly.pdbx_seq_one_letter_code
_entity_poly.pdbx_strand_id
1 'polypeptide(L)' 'MSTINTVLGPMETEELGFTLSHEHLATNAAGILKTFPELVDRPGIIEQANDTLKEAYEEGLRTIIDVSTIDLWGEMWR' A
#
# COMPACT_ATOMS: atom_id res chain seq x y z
N MET A 1 5.23 10.17 -22.27
CA MET A 1 6.29 10.26 -21.26
C MET A 1 5.92 11.33 -20.27
N SER A 2 4.93 10.96 -19.46
CA SER A 2 4.56 11.64 -18.23
C SER A 2 5.16 10.81 -17.10
N THR A 3 5.74 11.47 -16.10
CA THR A 3 6.25 10.80 -14.92
C THR A 3 5.24 10.88 -13.79
N ILE A 4 5.20 9.83 -12.96
CA ILE A 4 4.44 9.78 -11.72
C ILE A 4 5.37 9.39 -10.57
N ASN A 5 5.02 9.78 -9.35
CA ASN A 5 5.77 9.36 -8.16
C ASN A 5 5.19 8.06 -7.60
N THR A 6 6.06 7.11 -7.27
CA THR A 6 5.75 5.92 -6.48
C THR A 6 6.46 5.98 -5.13
N VAL A 7 6.16 5.03 -4.23
CA VAL A 7 6.90 4.89 -2.97
C VAL A 7 8.38 4.53 -3.15
N LEU A 8 8.77 4.02 -4.33
CA LEU A 8 10.15 3.71 -4.69
C LEU A 8 10.82 4.80 -5.56
N GLY A 9 10.13 5.92 -5.80
CA GLY A 9 10.61 7.03 -6.61
C GLY A 9 9.81 7.23 -7.91
N PRO A 10 10.24 8.17 -8.77
CA PRO A 10 9.57 8.45 -10.05
C PRO A 10 9.60 7.26 -11.01
N MET A 11 8.52 7.06 -11.77
CA MET A 11 8.41 6.08 -12.85
C MET A 11 7.72 6.70 -14.08
N GLU A 12 7.97 6.16 -15.28
CA GLU A 12 7.25 6.57 -16.48
C GLU A 12 5.85 5.94 -16.51
N THR A 13 4.83 6.70 -16.94
CA THR A 13 3.45 6.19 -17.00
C THR A 13 3.27 4.93 -17.85
N GLU A 14 4.15 4.74 -18.82
CA GLU A 14 4.20 3.58 -19.71
C GLU A 14 4.60 2.29 -18.98
N GLU A 15 5.20 2.38 -17.78
CA GLU A 15 5.64 1.25 -16.96
C GLU A 15 4.57 0.73 -15.98
N LEU A 16 3.40 1.38 -15.90
CA LEU A 16 2.32 1.04 -14.96
C LEU A 16 1.85 -0.42 -15.04
N GLY A 17 1.81 -0.99 -16.26
CA GLY A 17 1.25 -2.33 -16.50
C GLY A 17 -0.21 -2.45 -16.06
N PHE A 18 -0.66 -3.69 -15.77
CA PHE A 18 -1.99 -3.90 -15.20
C PHE A 18 -2.07 -3.26 -13.82
N THR A 19 -3.04 -2.36 -13.64
CA THR A 19 -3.12 -1.47 -12.49
C THR A 19 -4.48 -1.54 -11.83
N LEU A 20 -4.49 -1.73 -10.51
CA LEU A 20 -5.68 -1.51 -9.68
C LEU A 20 -5.64 -0.08 -9.12
N SER A 21 -6.60 0.75 -9.53
CA SER A 21 -6.56 2.20 -9.28
C SER A 21 -7.11 2.63 -7.92
N HIS A 22 -7.71 1.72 -7.15
CA HIS A 22 -8.26 2.01 -5.82
C HIS A 22 -8.05 0.79 -4.94
N GLU A 23 -6.95 0.78 -4.19
CA GLU A 23 -6.65 -0.26 -3.23
C GLU A 23 -6.25 0.35 -1.88
N HIS A 24 -6.21 -0.51 -0.86
CA HIS A 24 -5.68 -0.16 0.45
C HIS A 24 -4.77 -1.30 0.92
N LEU A 25 -3.50 -1.01 1.20
CA LEU A 25 -2.58 -2.05 1.66
C LEU A 25 -2.80 -2.38 3.14
N ALA A 26 -3.21 -1.39 3.93
CA ALA A 26 -3.69 -1.53 5.30
C ALA A 26 -4.56 -0.33 5.68
N THR A 27 -5.59 -0.53 6.52
CA THR A 27 -6.47 0.56 6.99
C THR A 27 -6.70 0.51 8.49
N ASN A 28 -6.72 1.67 9.15
CA ASN A 28 -7.17 1.85 10.52
C ASN A 28 -7.48 3.32 10.77
N ALA A 29 -8.09 3.63 11.92
CA ALA A 29 -8.29 5.00 12.33
C ALA A 29 -6.97 5.67 12.74
N ALA A 30 -6.81 6.94 12.35
CA ALA A 30 -5.68 7.77 12.77
C ALA A 30 -5.48 7.76 14.29
N GLY A 31 -4.23 7.62 14.71
CA GLY A 31 -3.84 7.62 16.12
C GLY A 31 -3.95 6.27 16.84
N ILE A 32 -4.65 5.27 16.30
CA ILE A 32 -4.78 3.95 16.96
C ILE A 32 -3.41 3.29 17.20
N LEU A 33 -2.50 3.33 16.23
CA LEU A 33 -1.15 2.79 16.38
C LEU A 33 -0.39 3.40 17.56
N LYS A 34 -0.67 4.67 17.89
CA LYS A 34 -0.01 5.40 18.97
C LYS A 34 -0.73 5.23 20.31
N THR A 35 -2.06 5.26 20.31
CA THR A 35 -2.88 5.26 21.53
C THR A 35 -3.17 3.85 22.04
N PHE A 36 -3.35 2.89 21.14
CA PHE A 36 -3.70 1.49 21.43
C PHE A 36 -2.84 0.55 20.58
N PRO A 37 -1.49 0.57 20.74
CA PRO A 37 -0.59 -0.25 19.94
C PRO A 37 -0.88 -1.75 20.03
N GLU A 38 -1.46 -2.22 21.14
CA GLU A 38 -1.88 -3.60 21.37
C GLU A 38 -2.98 -4.08 20.42
N LEU A 39 -3.71 -3.16 19.78
CA LEU A 39 -4.74 -3.49 18.79
C LEU A 39 -4.17 -3.64 17.37
N VAL A 40 -2.85 -3.44 17.20
CA VAL A 40 -2.20 -3.42 15.88
C VAL A 40 -1.12 -4.49 15.80
N ASP A 41 -1.43 -5.60 15.13
CA ASP A 41 -0.43 -6.59 14.74
C ASP A 41 0.31 -6.15 13.45
N ARG A 42 1.22 -5.19 13.59
CA ARG A 42 2.00 -4.68 12.45
C ARG A 42 2.82 -5.78 11.74
N PRO A 43 3.51 -6.69 12.45
CA PRO A 43 4.20 -7.81 11.81
C PRO A 43 3.26 -8.68 10.97
N GLY A 44 2.10 -9.09 11.51
CA GLY A 44 1.13 -9.90 10.78
C GLY A 44 0.54 -9.21 9.56
N ILE A 45 0.28 -7.90 9.64
CA ILE A 45 -0.17 -7.09 8.50
C ILE A 45 0.86 -7.08 7.38
N ILE A 46 2.15 -6.93 7.71
CA ILE A 46 3.23 -6.94 6.70
C ILE A 46 3.37 -8.32 6.04
N GLU A 47 3.26 -9.40 6.82
CA GLU A 47 3.28 -10.76 6.29
C GLU A 47 2.12 -10.98 5.30
N GLN A 48 0.89 -10.68 5.73
CA GLN A 48 -0.29 -10.80 4.88
C GLN A 48 -0.20 -9.94 3.62
N ALA A 49 0.25 -8.68 3.74
CA ALA A 49 0.41 -7.77 2.61
C ALA A 49 1.42 -8.32 1.59
N ASN A 50 2.56 -8.85 2.06
CA ASN A 50 3.57 -9.42 1.17
C ASN A 50 3.05 -10.65 0.42
N ASP A 51 2.33 -11.53 1.09
CA ASP A 51 1.83 -12.76 0.46
C ASP A 51 0.73 -12.44 -0.56
N THR A 52 -0.21 -11.56 -0.21
CA THR A 52 -1.28 -11.11 -1.11
C THR A 52 -0.72 -10.40 -2.35
N LEU A 53 0.26 -9.50 -2.18
CA LEU A 53 0.85 -8.79 -3.32
C LEU A 53 1.68 -9.70 -4.23
N LYS A 54 2.35 -10.73 -3.68
CA LYS A 54 3.06 -11.73 -4.50
C LYS A 54 2.08 -12.55 -5.33
N GLU A 55 1.01 -13.05 -4.73
CA GLU A 55 -0.03 -13.78 -5.44
C GLU A 55 -0.62 -12.94 -6.58
N ALA A 56 -1.04 -11.70 -6.29
CA ALA A 56 -1.58 -10.81 -7.30
C ALA A 56 -0.55 -10.49 -8.42
N TYR A 57 0.74 -10.37 -8.07
CA TYR A 57 1.81 -10.16 -9.04
C TYR A 57 1.98 -11.37 -9.99
N GLU A 58 1.87 -12.59 -9.45
CA GLU A 58 1.88 -13.84 -10.23
C GLU A 58 0.69 -13.92 -11.19
N GLU A 59 -0.47 -13.36 -10.80
CA GLU A 59 -1.66 -13.25 -11.66
C GLU A 59 -1.58 -12.12 -12.70
N GLY A 60 -0.52 -11.31 -12.69
CA GLY A 60 -0.24 -10.29 -13.70
C GLY A 60 -0.41 -8.84 -13.25
N LEU A 61 -0.77 -8.61 -11.98
CA LEU A 61 -0.79 -7.26 -11.40
C LEU A 61 0.61 -6.65 -11.39
N ARG A 62 0.72 -5.35 -11.72
CA ARG A 62 2.00 -4.63 -11.72
C ARG A 62 2.00 -3.41 -10.82
N THR A 63 0.87 -2.71 -10.75
CA THR A 63 0.77 -1.51 -9.92
C THR A 63 -0.54 -1.49 -9.14
N ILE A 64 -0.48 -1.00 -7.90
CA ILE A 64 -1.65 -0.58 -7.14
C ILE A 64 -1.53 0.90 -6.81
N ILE A 65 -2.67 1.56 -6.69
CA ILE A 65 -2.76 2.90 -6.10
C ILE A 65 -3.38 2.75 -4.72
N ASP A 66 -2.53 2.86 -3.69
CA ASP A 66 -3.00 2.94 -2.31
C ASP A 66 -3.57 4.34 -2.06
N VAL A 67 -4.88 4.42 -1.85
CA VAL A 67 -5.61 5.68 -1.63
C VAL A 67 -5.83 5.99 -0.15
N SER A 68 -5.06 5.35 0.74
CA SER A 68 -5.12 5.57 2.18
C SER A 68 -4.54 6.93 2.57
N THR A 69 -5.43 7.82 3.01
CA THR A 69 -5.10 9.15 3.51
C THR A 69 -4.70 9.13 4.98
N ILE A 70 -4.39 10.30 5.55
CA ILE A 70 -3.91 10.43 6.94
C ILE A 70 -4.89 9.86 7.99
N ASP A 71 -6.19 9.99 7.74
CA ASP A 71 -7.28 9.47 8.56
C ASP A 71 -7.43 7.95 8.47
N LEU A 72 -6.91 7.35 7.38
CA LEU A 72 -6.92 5.93 7.07
C LEU A 72 -5.52 5.30 7.19
N TRP A 73 -4.70 5.77 8.13
CA TRP A 73 -3.43 5.11 8.51
C TRP A 73 -2.20 5.42 7.62
N GLY A 74 -2.12 6.61 7.02
CA GLY A 74 -0.98 7.06 6.19
C GLY A 74 0.40 7.17 6.86
N GLU A 75 0.57 6.78 8.13
CA GLU A 75 1.85 6.78 8.85
C GLU A 75 2.57 5.41 8.86
N MET A 76 1.97 4.32 8.38
CA MET A 76 2.58 2.97 8.45
C MET A 76 3.93 2.84 7.73
N TRP A 77 4.11 3.64 6.67
CA TRP A 77 5.28 3.64 5.78
C TRP A 77 6.39 4.60 6.20
N ARG A 78 6.22 5.33 7.32
CA ARG A 78 7.27 6.13 7.96
C ARG A 78 7.98 5.29 9.03
#